data_AF-A0A849T872-F1
#
_entry.id   AF-A0A849T872-F1
#
_cell.length_a   1.000
_cell.length_b   1.000
_cell.length_c   1.000
_cell.angle_alpha   90.00
_cell.angle_beta   90.00
_cell.angle_gamma   90.00
#
_symmetry.space_group_name_H-M   'P 1'
#
loop_
_entity.id
_entity.type
_entity.pdbx_description
1 polymer ?
#
loop_
_entity_poly.entity_id
_entity_poly.type
_entity_poly.pdbx_seq_one_letter_code
_entity_poly.pdbx_strand_id
1 'polypeptide(L)' 'MSIAKNTELSFSRVFDAPRALVWKAWTDPSHIEQWWGPNGFTGQSCKMDLR' A
#
# COMPACT_ATOMS: atom_id res chain seq x y z
N MET A 1 30.29 16.61 -11.86
CA MET A 1 29.73 15.45 -11.15
C MET A 1 28.21 15.46 -11.37
N SER A 2 27.72 14.74 -12.38
CA SER A 2 26.28 14.65 -12.65
C SER A 2 25.68 13.58 -11.74
N ILE A 3 24.81 13.99 -10.81
CA ILE A 3 23.98 13.04 -10.05
C ILE A 3 23.05 12.37 -11.07
N ALA A 4 23.12 11.04 -11.20
CA ALA A 4 22.18 10.30 -12.01
C ALA A 4 20.76 10.53 -11.45
N LYS A 5 19.89 11.22 -12.20
CA LYS A 5 18.47 11.35 -11.87
C LYS A 5 17.76 10.06 -12.25
N ASN A 6 17.79 9.07 -11.36
CA ASN A 6 16.83 7.98 -11.40
C ASN A 6 15.92 8.11 -10.17
N THR A 7 14.68 8.57 -10.37
CA THR A 7 13.69 8.82 -9.30
C THR A 7 12.72 7.65 -9.13
N GLU A 8 13.08 6.47 -9.64
CA GLU A 8 12.27 5.27 -9.53
C GLU A 8 12.55 4.55 -8.22
N LEU A 9 11.49 4.25 -7.46
CA LEU A 9 11.54 3.40 -6.28
C LEU A 9 10.66 2.17 -6.54
N SER A 10 11.28 1.00 -6.56
CA SER A 10 10.58 -0.28 -6.67
C SER A 10 10.75 -1.09 -5.38
N PHE A 11 9.69 -1.79 -4.98
CA PHE A 11 9.74 -2.73 -3.87
C PHE A 11 8.88 -3.95 -4.17
N SER A 12 9.27 -5.08 -3.60
CA SER A 12 8.51 -6.32 -3.69
C SER A 12 8.44 -7.00 -2.33
N ARG A 13 7.32 -7.67 -2.10
CA ARG A 13 7.05 -8.46 -0.89
C ARG A 13 6.32 -9.73 -1.32
N VAL A 14 6.67 -10.84 -0.68
CA VAL A 14 6.00 -12.12 -0.86
C VAL A 14 5.12 -12.35 0.36
N PHE A 15 3.86 -12.68 0.11
CA PHE A 15 2.89 -13.00 1.15
C PHE A 15 2.48 -14.46 1.00
N ASP A 16 2.51 -15.20 2.11
CA ASP A 16 1.90 -16.53 2.19
C ASP A 16 0.38 -16.39 2.39
N ALA A 17 -0.28 -15.88 1.36
CA ALA A 17 -1.71 -15.60 1.38
C ALA A 17 -2.31 -15.74 -0.04
N PRO A 18 -3.60 -16.11 -0.16
CA PRO A 18 -4.27 -16.15 -1.45
C PRO A 18 -4.29 -14.79 -2.14
N ARG A 19 -4.09 -14.76 -3.47
CA ARG A 19 -4.12 -13.54 -4.30
C ARG A 19 -5.35 -12.66 -4.04
N ALA A 20 -6.53 -13.29 -3.91
CA ALA A 20 -7.78 -12.58 -3.68
C ALA A 20 -7.79 -11.82 -2.34
N LEU A 21 -7.16 -12.38 -1.30
CA LEU A 21 -7.06 -11.74 0.01
C LEU A 21 -6.09 -10.56 -0.04
N VAL A 22 -4.94 -10.73 -0.70
CA VAL A 22 -3.98 -9.64 -0.91
C VAL A 22 -4.66 -8.51 -1.68
N TRP A 23 -5.37 -8.81 -2.77
CA TRP A 23 -6.13 -7.81 -3.52
C TRP A 23 -7.13 -7.06 -2.62
N LYS A 24 -7.92 -7.80 -1.82
CA LYS A 24 -8.88 -7.20 -0.89
C LYS A 24 -8.21 -6.23 0.09
N ALA A 25 -7.06 -6.60 0.64
CA ALA A 25 -6.29 -5.75 1.56
C ALA A 25 -5.85 -4.41 0.93
N TRP A 26 -5.77 -4.34 -0.41
CA TRP A 26 -5.41 -3.14 -1.18
C TRP A 26 -6.61 -2.38 -1.77
N THR A 27 -7.82 -2.94 -1.75
CA THR A 27 -8.99 -2.33 -2.39
C THR A 27 -10.14 -2.04 -1.45
N ASP A 28 -10.18 -2.70 -0.29
CA ASP A 28 -11.19 -2.49 0.73
C ASP A 28 -10.71 -1.38 1.70
N PRO A 29 -11.41 -0.24 1.79
CA PRO A 29 -11.01 0.87 2.66
C PRO A 29 -10.82 0.45 4.12
N SER A 30 -11.64 -0.48 4.62
CA SER A 30 -11.57 -0.97 6.00
C SER A 30 -10.28 -1.72 6.30
N HIS A 31 -9.65 -2.32 5.28
CA HIS A 31 -8.36 -2.99 5.41
C HIS A 31 -7.22 -1.99 5.26
N ILE A 32 -7.29 -1.09 4.27
CA ILE A 32 -6.27 -0.06 4.02
C ILE A 32 -6.04 0.81 5.26
N GLU A 33 -7.10 1.23 5.96
CA GLU A 33 -7.01 2.06 7.17
C GLU A 33 -6.12 1.47 8.27
N GLN A 34 -5.98 0.15 8.31
CA GLN A 34 -5.23 -0.57 9.35
C GLN A 34 -3.72 -0.56 9.13
N TRP A 35 -3.25 -0.43 7.89
CA TRP A 35 -1.83 -0.65 7.57
C TRP A 35 -1.20 0.41 6.66
N TRP A 36 -1.99 1.30 6.06
CA TRP A 36 -1.47 2.35 5.17
C TRP A 36 -0.57 3.35 5.88
N GLY A 37 -0.82 3.59 7.17
CA GLY A 37 -0.03 4.48 8.01
C GLY A 37 1.22 3.81 8.58
N PRO A 38 2.24 4.60 8.97
CA PRO A 38 3.33 4.09 9.80
C PRO A 38 2.76 3.54 11.12
N ASN A 39 3.49 2.63 11.76
CA ASN A 39 3.06 2.02 13.01
C ASN A 39 2.70 3.09 14.06
N GLY A 40 1.52 2.98 14.67
CA GLY A 40 0.96 3.96 15.59
C GLY A 40 0.07 5.04 14.94
N PHE A 41 -0.06 5.05 13.60
CA PHE A 41 -1.01 5.89 12.89
C PHE A 41 -2.29 5.11 12.59
N THR A 42 -3.45 5.72 12.84
CA THR A 42 -4.76 5.19 12.43
C THR A 42 -5.36 6.16 11.42
N GLY A 43 -5.72 5.66 10.23
CA GLY A 43 -6.40 6.48 9.23
C GLY A 43 -7.72 7.00 9.80
N GLN A 44 -7.95 8.32 9.77
CA GLN A 44 -9.20 8.90 10.26
C GLN A 44 -10.38 8.63 9.30
N SER A 45 -10.08 8.43 8.02
CA SER A 45 -11.04 8.00 6.99
C SER A 45 -10.28 7.61 5.72
N CYS A 46 -10.65 6.49 5.08
CA CYS A 46 -10.23 6.15 3.74
C CYS A 46 -11.42 6.16 2.77
N LYS A 47 -11.33 6.99 1.74
CA LYS A 47 -12.20 6.91 0.56
C LYS A 47 -11.35 6.51 -0.63
N MET A 48 -11.70 5.39 -1.26
CA MET A 48 -11.00 4.86 -2.42
C MET A 48 -11.93 4.87 -3.63
N ASP A 49 -11.37 5.22 -4.78
CA ASP A 49 -12.06 5.26 -6.06
C ASP A 49 -11.26 4.40 -7.05
N LEU A 50 -11.68 3.14 -7.16
CA LEU A 50 -11.06 2.14 -8.02
C LEU A 50 -11.72 2.23 -9.40
N ARG A 51 -10.97 2.67 -10.42
CA ARG A 51 -11.42 2.74 -11.81
C ARG A 51 -10.51 1.93 -12.72
#